data_AF-A0A6B0WGS0-F1
#
_entry.id   AF-A0A6B0WGS0-F1
#
_cell.length_a   1.000
_cell.length_b   1.000
_cell.length_c   1.000
_cell.angle_alpha   90.00
_cell.angle_beta   90.00
_cell.angle_gamma   90.00
#
_symmetry.space_group_name_H-M   'P 1'
#
loop_
_entity.id
_entity.type
_entity.pdbx_description
1 polymer ?
#
loop_
_entity_poly.entity_id
_entity_poly.type
_entity_poly.pdbx_seq_one_letter_code
_entity_poly.pdbx_strand_id
1 'polypeptide(L)'
;MTTTVTSLGIPSSPVGASSAAHVPFPRTLAQHDRARFARYRELLDFLEGRRGAPPGSRRERMLHFNYARAFVEKGAAYLVSDHRPVVTAAEETPEGRRRAAEAERALTELWEANDLLRLDLDGELDTAVPEHGRV
;
A
#
# COMPACT_ATOMS: atom_id res chain seq x y z
N MET A 1 23.82 69.53 4.61
CA MET A 1 24.20 68.69 5.77
C MET A 1 23.72 67.28 5.49
N THR A 2 24.67 66.36 5.49
CA THR A 2 24.60 64.99 4.99
C THR A 2 24.20 64.07 6.14
N THR A 3 23.20 63.21 5.96
CA THR A 3 22.89 62.15 6.94
C THR A 3 22.92 60.80 6.25
N THR A 4 23.99 60.07 6.53
CA THR A 4 24.25 58.67 6.22
C THR A 4 23.24 57.75 6.89
N VAL A 5 22.62 56.84 6.13
CA VAL A 5 21.94 55.66 6.67
C VAL A 5 22.82 54.44 6.41
N THR A 6 23.29 53.87 7.52
CA THR A 6 24.16 52.70 7.63
C THR A 6 23.45 51.44 7.13
N SER A 7 23.97 50.85 6.06
CA SER A 7 23.64 49.49 5.62
C SER A 7 24.31 48.48 6.56
N LEU A 8 23.51 47.76 7.34
CA LEU A 8 23.96 46.60 8.12
C LEU A 8 24.12 45.41 7.18
N GLY A 9 25.38 45.10 6.85
CA GLY A 9 25.75 43.92 6.10
C GLY A 9 25.44 42.64 6.87
N ILE A 10 24.55 41.82 6.32
CA ILE A 10 24.36 40.42 6.73
C ILE A 10 25.55 39.64 6.13
N PRO A 11 26.37 38.94 6.93
CA PRO A 11 27.46 38.15 6.38
C PRO A 11 26.89 36.98 5.58
N SER A 12 27.18 36.97 4.27
CA SER A 12 26.92 35.84 3.38
C SER A 12 27.86 34.70 3.76
N SER A 13 27.38 33.76 4.57
CA SER A 13 28.06 32.47 4.74
C SER A 13 28.07 31.74 3.38
N PRO A 14 29.23 31.23 2.93
CA PRO A 14 29.28 30.44 1.70
C PRO A 14 28.51 29.15 1.96
N VAL A 15 27.49 28.89 1.14
CA VAL A 15 26.87 27.55 1.03
C VAL A 15 27.95 26.64 0.45
N GLY A 16 28.79 26.13 1.34
CA GLY A 16 29.79 25.12 1.07
C GLY A 16 29.06 23.88 0.57
N ALA A 17 29.36 23.54 -0.68
CA ALA A 17 28.95 22.34 -1.37
C ALA A 17 29.09 21.09 -0.48
N SER A 18 27.97 20.60 0.05
CA SER A 18 27.81 19.17 0.29
C SER A 18 27.19 18.57 -0.97
N SER A 19 28.02 18.41 -2.01
CA SER A 19 27.69 17.56 -3.16
C SER A 19 27.89 16.09 -2.76
N ALA A 20 27.13 15.63 -1.76
CA ALA A 20 26.80 14.21 -1.67
C ALA A 20 25.79 13.98 -2.81
N ALA A 21 26.18 13.20 -3.81
CA ALA A 21 25.43 12.97 -5.04
C ALA A 21 23.92 12.80 -4.76
N HIS A 22 23.12 13.80 -5.13
CA HIS A 22 21.68 13.70 -5.03
C HIS A 22 21.21 12.69 -6.08
N VAL A 23 21.02 11.44 -5.64
CA VAL A 23 20.40 10.42 -6.48
C VAL A 23 18.96 10.88 -6.73
N PRO A 24 18.55 11.09 -7.98
CA PRO A 24 17.21 11.57 -8.27
C PRO A 24 16.19 10.56 -7.72
N PHE A 25 15.14 11.07 -7.07
CA PHE A 25 14.14 10.29 -6.34
C PHE A 25 13.66 9.01 -7.07
N PRO A 26 13.37 9.02 -8.39
CA PRO A 26 12.99 7.79 -9.12
C PRO A 26 14.07 6.70 -9.12
N ARG A 27 15.35 7.07 -9.12
CA ARG A 27 16.49 6.14 -9.09
C ARG A 27 16.71 5.57 -7.70
N THR A 28 16.46 6.37 -6.66
CA THR A 28 16.45 5.91 -5.27
C THR A 28 15.29 4.93 -5.04
N LEU A 29 14.09 5.25 -5.54
CA LEU A 29 12.94 4.34 -5.51
C LEU A 29 13.24 3.03 -6.22
N ALA A 30 13.76 3.05 -7.44
CA ALA A 30 14.08 1.84 -8.21
C ALA A 30 15.05 0.88 -7.47
N GLN A 31 15.97 1.42 -6.66
CA GLN A 31 16.90 0.62 -5.85
C GLN A 31 16.19 -0.05 -4.66
N HIS A 32 15.31 0.67 -3.96
CA HIS A 32 14.49 0.12 -2.87
C HIS A 32 13.42 -0.86 -3.38
N ASP A 33 12.86 -0.57 -4.55
CA ASP A 33 11.84 -1.37 -5.23
C ASP A 33 12.36 -2.75 -5.63
N ARG A 34 13.64 -2.86 -5.99
CA ARG A 34 14.22 -4.14 -6.41
C ARG A 34 14.19 -5.18 -5.28
N ALA A 35 14.61 -4.81 -4.08
CA ALA A 35 14.57 -5.70 -2.92
C ALA A 35 13.12 -6.01 -2.51
N ARG A 36 12.24 -5.00 -2.56
CA ARG A 36 10.81 -5.17 -2.29
C ARG A 36 10.16 -6.17 -3.25
N PHE A 37 10.35 -6.02 -4.56
CA PHE A 37 9.76 -6.90 -5.57
C PHE A 37 10.34 -8.31 -5.55
N ALA A 38 11.63 -8.46 -5.23
CA ALA A 38 12.21 -9.78 -5.01
C ALA A 38 11.51 -10.50 -3.84
N ARG A 39 11.32 -9.81 -2.70
CA ARG A 39 10.65 -10.36 -1.53
C ARG A 39 9.15 -10.62 -1.75
N TYR A 40 8.49 -9.75 -2.52
CA TYR A 40 7.09 -9.93 -2.89
C TYR A 40 6.90 -11.21 -3.72
N ARG A 41 7.70 -11.40 -4.78
CA ARG A 41 7.68 -12.65 -5.58
C ARG A 41 7.93 -13.88 -4.73
N GLU A 42 8.91 -13.77 -3.85
CA GLU A 42 9.26 -14.79 -2.89
C GLU A 42 8.07 -15.21 -1.99
N LEU A 43 7.27 -14.26 -1.52
CA LEU A 43 6.10 -14.54 -0.71
C LEU A 43 4.91 -15.02 -1.55
N LEU A 44 4.73 -14.51 -2.77
CA LEU A 44 3.75 -15.03 -3.71
C LEU A 44 4.02 -16.51 -4.01
N ASP A 45 5.26 -16.88 -4.27
CA ASP A 45 5.64 -18.29 -4.46
C ASP A 45 5.37 -19.13 -3.22
N PHE A 46 5.46 -18.54 -2.02
CA PHE A 46 5.08 -19.21 -0.79
C PHE A 46 3.57 -19.41 -0.69
N LEU A 47 2.77 -18.36 -0.90
CA LEU A 47 1.30 -18.42 -0.86
C LEU A 47 0.73 -19.36 -1.91
N GLU A 48 1.29 -19.34 -3.12
CA GLU A 48 0.88 -20.22 -4.21
C GLU A 48 1.39 -21.66 -4.06
N GLY A 49 2.18 -21.93 -3.02
CA GLY A 49 2.75 -23.26 -2.76
C GLY A 49 3.83 -23.68 -3.76
N ARG A 50 4.33 -22.74 -4.57
CA ARG A 50 5.46 -22.95 -5.51
C ARG A 50 6.80 -23.06 -4.79
N ARG A 51 6.88 -22.59 -3.54
CA ARG A 51 8.04 -22.82 -2.68
C ARG A 51 8.09 -24.25 -2.17
N GLY A 52 9.16 -24.93 -2.55
CA GLY A 52 9.73 -25.97 -1.70
C GLY A 52 9.29 -27.39 -2.03
N ALA A 53 9.56 -27.86 -3.24
CA ALA A 53 10.17 -29.18 -3.30
C ALA A 53 11.69 -28.94 -3.40
N PRO A 54 12.48 -29.15 -2.32
CA PRO A 54 13.89 -29.45 -2.54
C PRO A 54 13.95 -30.63 -3.52
N PRO A 55 14.98 -30.77 -4.36
CA PRO A 55 15.16 -32.02 -5.11
C PRO A 55 15.27 -33.14 -4.07
N GLY A 56 14.18 -33.86 -3.84
CA GLY A 56 14.16 -34.99 -2.95
C GLY A 56 15.21 -35.96 -3.45
N SER A 57 16.02 -36.51 -2.55
CA SER A 57 16.70 -37.77 -2.82
C SER A 57 15.66 -38.70 -3.46
N ARG A 58 16.04 -39.43 -4.52
CA ARG A 58 15.14 -40.20 -5.43
C ARG A 58 14.20 -41.21 -4.71
N ARG A 59 14.31 -41.34 -3.39
CA ARG A 59 13.53 -42.22 -2.50
C ARG A 59 12.68 -41.52 -1.44
N GLU A 60 12.77 -40.20 -1.27
CA GLU A 60 11.98 -39.46 -0.26
C GLU A 60 10.87 -38.66 -0.93
N ARG A 61 9.62 -38.89 -0.51
CA ARG A 61 8.46 -38.08 -0.90
C ARG A 61 8.19 -37.09 0.23
N MET A 62 8.33 -35.81 -0.05
CA MET A 62 8.05 -34.73 0.90
C MET A 62 6.70 -34.11 0.57
N LEU A 63 5.84 -33.93 1.58
CA LEU A 63 4.55 -33.28 1.46
C LEU A 63 4.55 -32.00 2.29
N HIS A 64 4.31 -30.87 1.64
CA HIS A 64 4.24 -29.56 2.30
C HIS A 64 2.78 -29.15 2.45
N PHE A 65 2.36 -28.88 3.69
CA PHE A 65 1.04 -28.35 3.98
C PHE A 65 1.16 -26.84 4.22
N ASN A 66 0.58 -26.04 3.33
CA ASN A 66 0.62 -24.58 3.43
C ASN A 66 -0.52 -24.05 4.31
N TYR A 67 -0.38 -24.20 5.63
CA TYR A 67 -1.36 -23.68 6.59
C TYR A 67 -1.39 -22.15 6.65
N ALA A 68 -0.26 -21.50 6.37
CA ALA A 68 -0.17 -20.04 6.42
C ALA A 68 -1.12 -19.37 5.42
N ARG A 69 -1.23 -19.93 4.19
CA ARG A 69 -2.19 -19.47 3.19
C ARG A 69 -3.63 -19.45 3.72
N ALA A 70 -4.08 -20.55 4.32
CA ALA A 70 -5.44 -20.65 4.84
C ALA A 70 -5.74 -19.64 5.96
N PHE A 71 -4.75 -19.34 6.81
CA PHE A 71 -4.89 -18.31 7.84
C PHE A 71 -4.96 -16.90 7.26
N VAL A 72 -4.11 -16.59 6.27
CA VAL A 72 -4.11 -15.28 5.60
C VAL A 72 -5.41 -15.05 4.83
N GLU A 73 -5.85 -16.02 4.03
CA GLU A 73 -7.10 -15.94 3.27
C GLU A 73 -8.30 -15.77 4.20
N LYS A 74 -8.35 -16.52 5.31
CA LYS A 74 -9.43 -16.39 6.29
C LYS A 74 -9.37 -15.03 7.00
N GLY A 75 -8.18 -14.54 7.36
CA GLY A 75 -8.01 -13.23 7.99
C GLY A 75 -8.49 -12.10 7.08
N ALA A 76 -8.04 -12.08 5.82
CA ALA A 76 -8.47 -11.10 4.83
C ALA A 76 -9.97 -11.18 4.56
N ALA A 77 -10.53 -12.39 4.45
CA ALA A 77 -11.97 -12.56 4.27
C ALA A 77 -12.78 -11.95 5.42
N TYR A 78 -12.35 -12.10 6.68
CA TYR A 78 -13.02 -11.48 7.83
C TYR A 78 -12.95 -9.96 7.84
N LEU A 79 -11.86 -9.37 7.33
CA LEU A 79 -11.76 -7.93 7.21
C LEU A 79 -12.74 -7.42 6.16
N VAL A 80 -12.87 -8.10 5.02
CA VAL A 80 -13.62 -7.57 3.87
C VAL A 80 -15.13 -7.88 3.92
N SER A 81 -15.60 -8.77 4.80
CA SER A 81 -16.99 -9.27 4.73
C SER A 81 -18.11 -8.24 5.01
N ASP A 82 -17.81 -7.11 5.66
CA ASP A 82 -18.83 -6.16 6.14
C ASP A 82 -18.63 -4.72 5.62
N HIS A 83 -17.84 -4.55 4.54
CA HIS A 83 -17.55 -3.22 3.99
C HIS A 83 -18.52 -2.87 2.86
N ARG A 84 -19.33 -1.83 3.09
CA ARG A 84 -20.24 -1.23 2.10
C ARG A 84 -20.02 0.27 2.07
N PRO A 85 -20.19 0.94 0.91
CA PRO A 85 -20.15 2.38 0.85
C PRO A 85 -21.32 2.96 1.67
N VAL A 86 -21.00 3.87 2.60
CA VAL A 86 -21.98 4.61 3.40
C VAL A 86 -21.88 6.10 3.06
N VAL A 87 -23.00 6.73 2.72
CA VAL A 87 -23.02 8.16 2.34
C VAL A 87 -23.69 8.99 3.43
N THR A 88 -22.94 9.92 4.01
CA THR A 88 -23.47 10.90 4.96
C THR A 88 -23.99 12.14 4.23
N ALA A 89 -25.14 12.66 4.67
CA ALA A 89 -25.69 13.89 4.11
C ALA A 89 -24.81 15.08 4.55
N ALA A 90 -24.42 15.93 3.60
CA ALA A 90 -23.66 17.15 3.89
C ALA A 90 -24.48 18.18 4.69
N GLU A 91 -25.80 18.14 4.54
CA GLU A 91 -26.76 19.00 5.25
C GLU A 91 -27.87 18.13 5.85
N GLU A 92 -28.27 18.39 7.10
CA GLU A 92 -29.35 17.67 7.78
C GLU A 92 -30.76 18.10 7.34
N THR A 93 -30.89 18.54 6.10
CA THR A 93 -32.18 18.87 5.48
C THR A 93 -32.85 17.59 4.93
N PRO A 94 -34.18 17.57 4.79
CA PRO A 94 -34.87 16.46 4.13
C PRO A 94 -34.34 16.18 2.71
N GLU A 95 -33.99 17.24 1.98
CA GLU A 95 -33.41 17.13 0.64
C GLU A 95 -31.98 16.57 0.67
N GLY A 96 -31.15 17.00 1.63
CA GLY A 96 -29.81 16.47 1.83
C GLY A 96 -29.81 14.97 2.13
N ARG A 97 -30.72 14.53 3.02
CA ARG A 97 -30.92 13.09 3.29
C ARG A 97 -31.38 12.31 2.07
N ARG A 98 -32.30 12.87 1.26
CA ARG A 98 -32.75 12.23 0.02
C ARG A 98 -31.60 12.05 -0.98
N ARG A 99 -30.79 13.09 -1.19
CA ARG A 99 -29.62 13.03 -2.09
C ARG A 99 -28.58 12.02 -1.60
N ALA A 100 -28.31 11.97 -0.29
CA ALA A 100 -27.40 10.98 0.28
C ALA A 100 -27.87 9.54 0.04
N ALA A 101 -29.16 9.26 0.26
CA ALA A 101 -29.74 7.94 -0.02
C ALA A 101 -29.71 7.57 -1.51
N GLU A 102 -29.93 8.53 -2.41
CA GLU A 102 -29.81 8.32 -3.85
C GLU A 102 -28.35 8.01 -4.27
N ALA A 103 -27.39 8.76 -3.73
CA ALA A 103 -25.97 8.52 -3.97
C ALA A 103 -25.51 7.17 -3.41
N GLU A 104 -25.95 6.80 -2.20
CA GLU A 104 -25.61 5.51 -1.58
C GLU A 104 -26.11 4.33 -2.41
N ARG A 105 -27.34 4.41 -2.95
CA ARG A 105 -27.87 3.40 -3.88
C ARG A 105 -27.04 3.30 -5.14
N ALA A 106 -26.72 4.44 -5.78
CA ALA A 106 -25.92 4.45 -6.99
C ALA A 106 -24.51 3.87 -6.77
N LEU A 107 -23.87 4.21 -5.63
CA LEU A 107 -22.57 3.66 -5.26
C LEU A 107 -22.66 2.16 -4.95
N THR A 108 -23.72 1.70 -4.31
CA THR A 108 -23.95 0.27 -4.05
C THR A 108 -24.13 -0.51 -5.35
N GLU A 109 -24.91 0.02 -6.30
CA GLU A 109 -25.10 -0.59 -7.63
C GLU A 109 -23.77 -0.68 -8.40
N LEU A 110 -22.97 0.39 -8.39
CA LEU A 110 -21.63 0.38 -9.00
C LEU A 110 -20.70 -0.59 -8.30
N TRP A 111 -20.75 -0.67 -6.97
CA TRP A 111 -19.91 -1.56 -6.18
C TRP A 111 -20.18 -3.03 -6.52
N GLU A 112 -21.45 -3.41 -6.64
CA GLU A 112 -21.86 -4.75 -7.07
C GLU A 112 -21.50 -5.02 -8.54
N ALA A 113 -21.78 -4.06 -9.43
CA ALA A 113 -21.53 -4.21 -10.86
C ALA A 113 -20.03 -4.38 -11.19
N ASN A 114 -19.15 -3.85 -10.35
CA ASN A 114 -17.70 -3.94 -10.52
C ASN A 114 -17.05 -5.01 -9.64
N ASP A 115 -17.83 -5.78 -8.88
CA ASP A 115 -17.30 -6.82 -7.97
C ASP A 115 -16.21 -6.27 -7.04
N LEU A 116 -16.43 -5.07 -6.48
CA LEU A 116 -15.43 -4.37 -5.70
C LEU A 116 -15.05 -5.11 -4.41
N LEU A 117 -15.93 -5.97 -3.89
CA LEU A 117 -15.60 -6.88 -2.79
C LEU A 117 -14.39 -7.75 -3.09
N ARG A 118 -14.31 -8.27 -4.32
CA ARG A 118 -13.20 -9.12 -4.73
C ARG A 118 -11.92 -8.32 -4.87
N LEU A 119 -12.01 -7.09 -5.39
CA LEU A 119 -10.88 -6.18 -5.46
C LEU A 119 -10.35 -5.81 -4.07
N ASP A 120 -11.26 -5.54 -3.12
CA ASP A 120 -10.90 -5.26 -1.73
C ASP A 120 -10.22 -6.47 -1.08
N LEU A 121 -10.73 -7.68 -1.32
CA LEU A 121 -10.10 -8.92 -0.85
C LEU A 121 -8.70 -9.12 -1.45
N ASP A 122 -8.54 -8.91 -2.75
CA ASP A 122 -7.24 -9.01 -3.44
C ASP A 122 -6.24 -7.99 -2.84
N GLY A 123 -6.69 -6.77 -2.55
CA GLY A 123 -5.87 -5.73 -1.92
C GLY A 123 -5.46 -6.05 -0.47
N GLU A 124 -6.34 -6.65 0.33
CA GLU A 124 -6.01 -7.08 1.71
C GLU A 124 -5.04 -8.27 1.72
N LEU A 125 -5.18 -9.19 0.77
CA LEU A 125 -4.21 -10.28 0.57
C LEU A 125 -2.83 -9.74 0.18
N ASP A 126 -2.80 -8.71 -0.68
CA ASP A 126 -1.56 -8.03 -1.06
C ASP A 126 -0.94 -7.26 0.11
N THR A 127 -1.75 -6.65 0.99
CA THR A 127 -1.26 -5.91 2.17
C THR A 127 -0.76 -6.83 3.28
N ALA A 128 -1.31 -8.05 3.39
CA ALA A 128 -0.80 -9.07 4.29
C ALA A 128 0.63 -9.50 3.96
N VAL A 129 1.14 -9.16 2.77
CA VAL A 129 2.56 -9.29 2.42
C VAL A 129 3.36 -8.23 3.15
N PRO A 130 4.22 -8.59 4.12
CA PRO A 130 4.92 -7.60 4.93
C PRO A 130 5.82 -6.70 4.07
N GLU A 131 5.46 -5.43 4.00
CA GLU A 131 6.27 -4.38 3.42
C GLU A 131 7.33 -3.93 4.44
N HIS A 132 8.60 -4.20 4.12
CA HIS A 132 9.78 -3.60 4.76
C HIS A 132 9.94 -3.83 6.28
N GLY A 133 10.46 -4.99 6.67
CA GLY A 133 11.02 -5.20 8.01
C GLY A 133 12.47 -4.71 8.10
N ARG A 134 12.72 -3.63 8.84
CA ARG A 134 13.90 -3.62 9.73
C ARG A 134 13.47 -4.35 11.00
N VAL A 135 14.19 -5.42 11.32
CA VAL A 135 14.20 -6.05 12.66
C VAL A 135 15.21 -5.30 13.51
#